data_AF-A0A9E8AWI0-F1
#
_entry.id   AF-A0A9E8AWI0-F1
#
_cell.length_a   1.000
_cell.length_b   1.000
_cell.length_c   1.000
_cell.angle_alpha   90.00
_cell.angle_beta   90.00
_cell.angle_gamma   90.00
#
_symmetry.space_group_name_H-M   'P 1'
#
loop_
_entity.id
_entity.type
_entity.pdbx_description
1 polymer ?
#
loop_
_entity_poly.entity_id
_entity_poly.type
_entity_poly.pdbx_seq_one_letter_code
_entity_poly.pdbx_strand_id
1 'polypeptide(L)'
;MTDTNHASNDQEEKPATQFIGLSIWDIPTPVPVTLDTQMFYVLEGLRSGDPSLLADMIEAGRLDYAARFMTAEDNARLARALRKTQPKFFLSKKENRSHLEIERKRDARLLGLICFWYAQGFKTTSSRNQASAIEKAAESYSNNPIPGAYPKTAGSMKSHLWSEHLSGKTLVGDDAIAKIFTYFVEGLSKSTPSTEEATERFIWFGNHFLNRIPPPLPLPREHLETLDTLINGSDETCFSFRRMLVEERN
;
A
#
# COMPACT_ATOMS: atom_id res chain seq x y z
N MET A 1 -10.83 59.58 73.54
CA MET A 1 -10.23 59.50 72.20
C MET A 1 -8.92 58.76 72.39
N THR A 2 -8.89 57.50 71.98
CA THR A 2 -7.85 56.52 72.29
C THR A 2 -6.85 56.46 71.15
N ASP A 3 -5.64 56.91 71.42
CA ASP A 3 -4.46 56.69 70.58
C ASP A 3 -3.95 55.27 70.83
N THR A 4 -4.17 54.40 69.84
CA THR A 4 -3.61 53.05 69.83
C THR A 4 -2.47 52.97 68.82
N ASN A 5 -1.29 52.69 69.38
CA ASN A 5 -0.08 52.19 68.76
C ASN A 5 -0.38 51.26 67.57
N HIS A 6 0.20 51.58 66.41
CA HIS A 6 0.42 50.59 65.37
C HIS A 6 1.85 50.09 65.45
N ALA A 7 1.97 48.88 65.97
CA ALA A 7 3.14 48.04 65.84
C ALA A 7 3.43 47.86 64.34
N SER A 8 4.64 48.25 63.95
CA SER A 8 5.28 47.87 62.70
C SER A 8 5.36 46.34 62.64
N ASN A 9 4.57 45.76 61.74
CA ASN A 9 4.66 44.35 61.39
C ASN A 9 5.55 44.27 60.15
N ASP A 10 6.80 43.89 60.36
CA ASP A 10 7.74 43.52 59.30
C ASP A 10 7.15 42.34 58.52
N GLN A 11 6.58 42.62 57.35
CA GLN A 11 6.43 41.63 56.29
C GLN A 11 7.43 41.98 55.20
N GLU A 12 8.55 41.26 55.18
CA GLU A 12 9.39 41.14 53.99
C GLU A 12 8.53 40.57 52.84
N GLU A 13 8.01 41.46 51.99
CA GLU A 13 7.59 41.07 50.65
C GLU A 13 8.84 40.66 49.87
N LYS A 14 9.05 39.34 49.73
CA LYS A 14 9.98 38.80 48.74
C LYS A 14 9.57 39.31 47.36
N PRO A 15 10.52 39.82 46.55
CA PRO A 15 10.19 40.45 45.28
C PRO A 15 9.50 39.44 44.36
N ALA A 16 8.39 39.88 43.75
CA ALA A 16 7.74 39.16 42.66
C ALA A 16 8.77 38.84 41.58
N THR A 17 8.99 37.55 41.34
CA THR A 17 9.87 37.05 40.30
C THR A 17 9.41 37.63 38.96
N GLN A 18 10.16 38.59 38.43
CA GLN A 18 9.99 39.08 37.07
C GLN A 18 10.12 37.89 36.13
N PHE A 19 9.05 37.57 35.39
CA PHE A 19 9.14 36.65 34.26
C PHE A 19 10.07 37.27 33.23
N ILE A 20 11.31 36.79 33.17
CA ILE A 20 12.22 37.06 32.06
C ILE A 20 11.61 36.35 30.85
N GLY A 21 11.11 37.12 29.89
CA GLY A 21 10.56 36.61 28.65
C GLY A 21 11.68 35.96 27.82
N LEU A 22 11.78 34.63 27.90
CA LEU A 22 12.60 33.84 26.99
C LEU A 22 11.85 33.76 25.65
N SER A 23 12.44 34.36 24.62
CA SER A 23 12.02 34.20 23.23
C SER A 23 12.61 32.90 22.66
N ILE A 24 12.04 32.39 21.57
CA ILE A 24 12.54 31.20 20.85
C ILE A 24 14.01 31.31 20.40
N TRP A 25 14.60 32.51 20.46
CA TRP A 25 15.99 32.82 20.11
C TRP A 25 16.95 32.71 21.30
N ASP A 26 16.45 32.60 22.53
CA ASP A 26 17.25 32.44 23.76
C ASP A 26 17.58 30.97 24.05
N ILE A 27 17.12 30.05 23.19
CA ILE A 27 17.48 28.64 23.22
C ILE A 27 18.84 28.49 22.52
N PRO A 28 19.92 28.09 23.20
CA PRO A 28 21.20 27.84 22.54
C PRO A 28 21.03 26.78 21.45
N THR A 29 21.42 27.12 20.23
CA THR A 29 21.40 26.22 19.06
C THR A 29 22.72 25.44 18.95
N PRO A 30 22.73 24.27 18.30
CA PRO A 30 21.96 23.08 18.60
C PRO A 30 22.86 22.00 19.22
N VAL A 31 22.25 21.05 19.94
CA VAL A 31 22.84 19.73 20.20
C VAL A 31 23.35 19.18 18.86
N PRO A 32 24.55 18.58 18.79
CA PRO A 32 25.11 18.07 17.53
C PRO A 32 24.04 17.29 16.77
N VAL A 33 23.90 17.56 15.48
CA VAL A 33 23.10 16.74 14.55
C VAL A 33 23.84 15.41 14.38
N THR A 34 23.97 14.64 15.45
CA THR A 34 24.04 13.20 15.34
C THR A 34 22.70 12.82 14.75
N LEU A 35 22.73 12.41 13.48
CA LEU A 35 21.59 11.82 12.82
C LEU A 35 21.25 10.58 13.62
N ASP A 36 20.33 10.73 14.58
CA ASP A 36 19.84 9.64 15.39
C ASP A 36 19.03 8.77 14.45
N THR A 37 19.71 7.79 13.86
CA THR A 37 19.15 6.85 12.90
C THR A 37 17.97 6.10 13.50
N GLN A 38 18.00 5.84 14.81
CA GLN A 38 16.88 5.24 15.51
C GLN A 38 15.67 6.21 15.49
N MET A 39 15.89 7.49 15.77
CA MET A 39 14.81 8.48 15.71
C MET A 39 14.28 8.71 14.29
N PHE A 40 15.15 8.63 13.29
CA PHE A 40 14.74 8.67 11.88
C PHE A 40 13.74 7.56 11.57
N TYR A 41 14.04 6.30 11.92
CA TYR A 41 13.14 5.16 11.70
C TYR A 41 11.84 5.28 12.50
N VAL A 42 11.91 5.78 13.74
CA VAL A 42 10.73 6.01 14.58
C VAL A 42 9.76 7.00 13.93
N LEU A 43 10.27 8.14 13.44
CA LEU A 43 9.46 9.16 12.79
C LEU A 43 9.01 8.73 11.39
N GLU A 44 9.85 7.99 10.65
CA GLU A 44 9.47 7.40 9.36
C GLU A 44 8.34 6.38 9.52
N GLY A 45 8.38 5.55 10.58
CA GLY A 45 7.28 4.68 10.98
C GLY A 45 6.00 5.47 11.20
N LEU A 46 6.03 6.49 12.05
CA LEU A 46 4.86 7.34 12.30
C LEU A 46 4.30 7.96 11.02
N ARG A 47 5.17 8.42 10.11
CA ARG A 47 4.80 9.06 8.83
C ARG A 47 4.25 8.08 7.82
N SER A 48 4.75 6.85 7.80
CA SER A 48 4.25 5.76 6.94
C SER A 48 2.96 5.14 7.47
N GLY A 49 2.61 5.40 8.73
CA GLY A 49 1.39 4.91 9.37
C GLY A 49 1.61 3.71 10.29
N ASP A 50 2.85 3.44 10.70
CA ASP A 50 3.19 2.46 11.71
C ASP A 50 3.82 3.14 12.96
N PRO A 51 3.02 3.42 14.01
CA PRO A 51 3.49 4.08 15.21
C PRO A 51 4.14 3.11 16.19
N SER A 52 4.33 1.83 15.86
CA SER A 52 4.80 0.80 16.81
C SER A 52 6.13 1.19 17.45
N LEU A 53 7.11 1.62 16.65
CA LEU A 53 8.41 2.08 17.15
C LEU A 53 8.31 3.31 18.06
N LEU A 54 7.35 4.19 17.77
CA LEU A 54 7.09 5.35 18.63
C LEU A 54 6.40 4.94 19.93
N ALA A 55 5.50 3.96 19.89
CA ALA A 55 4.86 3.39 21.06
C ALA A 55 5.90 2.76 21.99
N ASP A 56 6.85 1.97 21.45
CA ASP A 56 7.96 1.39 22.22
C ASP A 56 8.80 2.48 22.92
N MET A 57 9.04 3.61 22.24
CA MET A 57 9.74 4.75 22.86
C MET A 57 8.93 5.41 23.98
N ILE A 58 7.60 5.51 23.81
CA ILE A 58 6.71 6.05 24.85
C ILE A 58 6.69 5.12 26.06
N GLU A 59 6.58 3.80 25.85
CA GLU A 59 6.62 2.79 26.91
C GLU A 59 7.96 2.80 27.67
N ALA A 60 9.06 3.06 26.96
CA ALA A 60 10.38 3.27 27.55
C ALA A 60 10.55 4.62 28.25
N GLY A 61 9.50 5.47 28.30
CA GLY A 61 9.54 6.79 28.94
C GLY A 61 10.34 7.84 28.17
N ARG A 62 10.59 7.63 26.87
CA ARG A 62 11.43 8.49 26.01
C ARG A 62 10.61 9.38 25.06
N LEU A 63 9.36 9.68 25.40
CA LEU A 63 8.49 10.54 24.59
C LEU A 63 9.02 11.98 24.52
N ASP A 64 9.54 12.50 25.64
CA ASP A 64 10.16 13.82 25.73
C ASP A 64 11.34 13.97 24.77
N TYR A 65 12.11 12.90 24.58
CA TYR A 65 13.20 12.82 23.62
C TYR A 65 12.67 12.77 22.18
N ALA A 66 11.70 11.89 21.88
CA ALA A 66 11.11 11.78 20.55
C ALA A 66 10.42 13.08 20.09
N ALA A 67 9.73 13.76 21.02
CA ALA A 67 9.02 15.01 20.76
C ALA A 67 9.93 16.15 20.28
N ARG A 68 11.24 16.13 20.61
CA ARG A 68 12.21 17.13 20.14
C ARG A 68 12.43 17.09 18.63
N PHE A 69 12.16 15.94 18.00
CA PHE A 69 12.36 15.71 16.58
C PHE A 69 11.04 15.72 15.78
N MET A 70 9.91 15.75 16.47
CA MET A 70 8.58 15.77 15.84
C MET A 70 8.30 17.14 15.24
N THR A 71 7.87 17.16 13.98
CA THR A 71 7.28 18.35 13.38
C THR A 71 5.85 18.57 13.88
N ALA A 72 5.29 19.76 13.66
CA ALA A 72 3.87 20.02 13.91
C ALA A 72 2.95 19.01 13.19
N GLU A 73 3.37 18.53 12.02
CA GLU A 73 2.63 17.53 11.25
C GLU A 73 2.71 16.14 11.88
N ASP A 74 3.89 15.74 12.40
CA ASP A 74 4.08 14.49 13.13
C ASP A 74 3.24 14.47 14.41
N ASN A 75 3.18 15.58 15.14
CA ASN A 75 2.28 15.75 16.29
C ASN A 75 0.80 15.56 15.89
N ALA A 76 0.40 16.10 14.74
CA ALA A 76 -0.95 15.89 14.22
C ALA A 76 -1.19 14.43 13.79
N ARG A 77 -0.19 13.71 13.27
CA ARG A 77 -0.25 12.27 12.96
C ARG A 77 -0.40 11.45 14.24
N LEU A 78 0.42 11.72 15.26
CA LEU A 78 0.33 11.07 16.58
C LEU A 78 -1.03 11.32 17.23
N ALA A 79 -1.53 12.56 17.21
CA ALA A 79 -2.85 12.88 17.75
C ALA A 79 -3.99 12.12 17.02
N ARG A 80 -3.86 11.91 15.71
CA ARG A 80 -4.78 11.06 14.94
C ARG A 80 -4.64 9.59 15.30
N ALA A 81 -3.42 9.13 15.56
CA ALA A 81 -3.15 7.76 15.97
C ALA A 81 -3.77 7.42 17.33
N LEU A 82 -3.63 8.32 18.30
CA LEU A 82 -4.26 8.16 19.61
C LEU A 82 -5.80 8.17 19.53
N ARG A 83 -6.39 8.91 18.57
CA ARG A 83 -7.85 8.98 18.40
C ARG A 83 -8.46 7.80 17.68
N LYS A 84 -7.70 7.07 16.87
CA LYS A 84 -8.24 6.08 15.94
C LYS A 84 -7.39 4.82 15.95
N THR A 85 -8.02 3.67 16.21
CA THR A 85 -7.32 2.40 16.39
C THR A 85 -6.81 1.74 15.10
N GLN A 86 -7.06 2.31 13.91
CA GLN A 86 -6.63 1.71 12.64
C GLN A 86 -5.54 2.54 11.93
N PRO A 87 -4.48 1.88 11.41
CA PRO A 87 -3.33 2.51 10.74
C PRO A 87 -3.68 3.53 9.65
N LYS A 88 -4.70 3.20 8.86
CA LYS A 88 -5.19 4.02 7.74
C LYS A 88 -5.70 5.42 8.13
N PHE A 89 -5.84 5.70 9.42
CA PHE A 89 -6.32 6.99 9.91
C PHE A 89 -5.24 7.91 10.47
N PHE A 90 -3.98 7.47 10.52
CA PHE A 90 -2.85 8.28 10.95
C PHE A 90 -2.47 9.31 9.86
N LEU A 91 -2.78 8.96 8.62
CA LEU A 91 -2.56 9.75 7.42
C LEU A 91 -3.66 10.80 7.20
N SER A 92 -3.32 11.89 6.53
CA SER A 92 -4.30 12.93 6.14
C SER A 92 -5.20 12.39 5.04
N LYS A 93 -6.32 13.08 4.75
CA LYS A 93 -7.18 12.67 3.62
C LYS A 93 -6.40 12.61 2.29
N LYS A 94 -5.43 13.51 2.09
CA LYS A 94 -4.59 13.55 0.89
C LYS A 94 -3.59 12.40 0.86
N GLU A 95 -2.88 12.16 1.96
CA GLU A 95 -1.93 11.06 2.08
C GLU A 95 -2.61 9.70 1.97
N ASN A 96 -3.76 9.52 2.63
CA ASN A 96 -4.53 8.29 2.55
C ASN A 96 -4.98 8.00 1.10
N ARG A 97 -5.42 9.04 0.34
CA ARG A 97 -5.71 8.87 -1.09
C ARG A 97 -4.48 8.45 -1.90
N SER A 98 -3.32 9.06 -1.63
CA SER A 98 -2.06 8.69 -2.31
C SER A 98 -1.63 7.26 -1.98
N HIS A 99 -1.72 6.85 -0.71
CA HIS A 99 -1.44 5.48 -0.28
C HIS A 99 -2.41 4.48 -0.93
N LEU A 100 -3.71 4.77 -0.95
CA LEU A 100 -4.70 3.92 -1.62
C LEU A 100 -4.42 3.78 -3.13
N GLU A 101 -3.95 4.84 -3.79
CA GLU A 101 -3.57 4.76 -5.20
C GLU A 101 -2.34 3.87 -5.41
N ILE A 102 -1.32 4.00 -4.55
CA ILE A 102 -0.13 3.14 -4.56
C ILE A 102 -0.51 1.68 -4.29
N GLU A 103 -1.39 1.42 -3.32
CA GLU A 103 -1.89 0.09 -3.01
C GLU A 103 -2.69 -0.52 -4.16
N ARG A 104 -3.54 0.26 -4.84
CA ARG A 104 -4.24 -0.20 -6.05
C ARG A 104 -3.28 -0.55 -7.18
N LYS A 105 -2.24 0.28 -7.41
CA LYS A 105 -1.19 0.00 -8.41
C LYS A 105 -0.43 -1.29 -8.06
N ARG A 106 -0.11 -1.49 -6.78
CA ARG A 106 0.50 -2.73 -6.28
C ARG A 106 -0.41 -3.92 -6.54
N ASP A 107 -1.66 -3.83 -6.13
CA ASP A 107 -2.60 -4.95 -6.19
C ASP A 107 -2.88 -5.35 -7.64
N ALA A 108 -3.00 -4.39 -8.55
CA ALA A 108 -3.05 -4.63 -10.00
C ALA A 108 -1.79 -5.34 -10.53
N ARG A 109 -0.59 -4.89 -10.12
CA ARG A 109 0.68 -5.53 -10.52
C ARG A 109 0.78 -6.96 -9.99
N LEU A 110 0.38 -7.19 -8.74
CA LEU A 110 0.38 -8.51 -8.11
C LEU A 110 -0.59 -9.47 -8.81
N LEU A 111 -1.80 -9.01 -9.17
CA LEU A 111 -2.73 -9.79 -9.99
C LEU A 111 -2.16 -10.10 -11.37
N GLY A 112 -1.50 -9.13 -12.01
CA GLY A 112 -0.77 -9.34 -13.26
C GLY A 112 0.28 -10.44 -13.13
N LEU A 113 1.11 -10.40 -12.08
CA LEU A 113 2.12 -11.43 -11.82
C LEU A 113 1.50 -12.82 -11.57
N ILE A 114 0.36 -12.90 -10.87
CA ILE A 114 -0.38 -14.16 -10.70
C ILE A 114 -0.79 -14.70 -12.08
N CYS A 115 -1.33 -13.86 -12.95
CA CYS A 115 -1.72 -14.23 -14.32
C CYS A 115 -0.51 -14.66 -15.17
N PHE A 116 0.62 -13.97 -15.05
CA PHE A 116 1.87 -14.33 -15.72
C PHE A 116 2.33 -15.74 -15.34
N TRP A 117 2.44 -16.04 -14.05
CA TRP A 117 2.87 -17.35 -13.59
C TRP A 117 1.84 -18.45 -13.88
N TYR A 118 0.55 -18.13 -13.79
CA TYR A 118 -0.50 -19.06 -14.20
C TYR A 118 -0.41 -19.39 -15.69
N ALA A 119 -0.23 -18.37 -16.53
CA ALA A 119 -0.02 -18.51 -17.96
C ALA A 119 1.23 -19.33 -18.29
N GLN A 120 2.23 -19.36 -17.40
CA GLN A 120 3.40 -20.22 -17.53
C GLN A 120 3.19 -21.69 -17.14
N GLY A 121 1.99 -22.06 -16.67
CA GLY A 121 1.64 -23.43 -16.30
C GLY A 121 1.63 -23.71 -14.79
N PHE A 122 1.85 -22.69 -13.95
CA PHE A 122 1.72 -22.85 -12.49
C PHE A 122 0.26 -22.84 -12.06
N LYS A 123 -0.12 -23.72 -11.13
CA LYS A 123 -1.46 -23.68 -10.53
C LYS A 123 -1.63 -22.42 -9.67
N THR A 124 -2.83 -21.83 -9.67
CA THR A 124 -3.13 -20.62 -8.90
C THR A 124 -2.84 -20.78 -7.40
N THR A 125 -3.23 -21.93 -6.84
CA THR A 125 -2.90 -22.33 -5.48
C THR A 125 -2.35 -23.75 -5.48
N SER A 126 -1.43 -24.02 -4.57
CA SER A 126 -0.82 -25.33 -4.37
C SER A 126 -1.39 -25.97 -3.10
N SER A 127 -1.59 -27.28 -3.11
CA SER A 127 -1.97 -28.06 -1.94
C SER A 127 -0.80 -28.82 -1.31
N ARG A 128 0.36 -28.94 -1.98
CA ARG A 128 1.57 -29.64 -1.50
C ARG A 128 2.83 -29.18 -2.24
N ASN A 129 3.85 -28.72 -1.50
CA ASN A 129 5.30 -28.55 -1.81
C ASN A 129 5.76 -27.99 -3.17
N GLN A 130 4.88 -27.73 -4.13
CA GLN A 130 5.16 -27.05 -5.38
C GLN A 130 4.77 -25.59 -5.24
N ALA A 131 5.63 -24.69 -5.71
CA ALA A 131 5.34 -23.26 -5.72
C ALA A 131 4.12 -23.00 -6.62
N SER A 132 3.13 -22.31 -6.10
CA SER A 132 1.96 -21.83 -6.82
C SER A 132 2.24 -20.51 -7.55
N ALA A 133 1.36 -20.13 -8.47
CA ALA A 133 1.43 -18.83 -9.14
C ALA A 133 1.40 -17.66 -8.14
N ILE A 134 0.66 -17.80 -7.02
CA ILE A 134 0.63 -16.79 -5.94
C ILE A 134 1.97 -16.71 -5.22
N GLU A 135 2.61 -17.84 -4.91
CA GLU A 135 3.92 -17.85 -4.26
C GLU A 135 5.01 -17.29 -5.18
N LYS A 136 4.98 -17.65 -6.47
CA LYS A 136 5.89 -17.10 -7.48
C LYS A 136 5.66 -15.61 -7.72
N ALA A 137 4.41 -15.15 -7.68
CA ALA A 137 4.09 -13.73 -7.78
C ALA A 137 4.61 -12.95 -6.55
N ALA A 138 4.47 -13.50 -5.35
CA ALA A 138 5.02 -12.90 -4.13
C ALA A 138 6.55 -12.79 -4.20
N GLU A 139 7.24 -13.86 -4.62
CA GLU A 139 8.69 -13.88 -4.84
C GLU A 139 9.14 -12.85 -5.89
N SER A 140 8.42 -12.78 -7.01
CA SER A 140 8.70 -11.81 -8.09
C SER A 140 8.52 -10.37 -7.61
N TYR A 141 7.50 -10.13 -6.80
CA TYR A 141 7.22 -8.81 -6.25
C TYR A 141 8.24 -8.41 -5.18
N SER A 142 8.69 -9.32 -4.32
CA SER A 142 9.74 -9.01 -3.34
C SER A 142 11.06 -8.59 -3.99
N ASN A 143 11.35 -9.10 -5.20
CA ASN A 143 12.54 -8.70 -5.96
C ASN A 143 12.40 -7.32 -6.63
N ASN A 144 11.17 -6.87 -6.89
CA ASN A 144 10.90 -5.58 -7.53
C ASN A 144 9.61 -4.94 -6.99
N PRO A 145 9.63 -4.48 -5.71
CA PRO A 145 8.46 -3.91 -5.08
C PRO A 145 8.14 -2.53 -5.66
N ILE A 146 6.88 -2.11 -5.54
CA ILE A 146 6.52 -0.72 -5.86
C ILE A 146 6.99 0.16 -4.71
N PRO A 147 7.77 1.22 -4.95
CA PRO A 147 8.23 2.12 -3.90
C PRO A 147 7.05 2.69 -3.09
N GLY A 148 7.15 2.64 -1.76
CA GLY A 148 6.12 3.12 -0.84
C GLY A 148 4.90 2.22 -0.67
N ALA A 149 4.84 1.08 -1.38
CA ALA A 149 3.79 0.09 -1.18
C ALA A 149 4.22 -0.97 -0.15
N TYR A 150 3.33 -1.31 0.79
CA TYR A 150 3.61 -2.38 1.75
C TYR A 150 3.84 -3.72 1.05
N PRO A 151 4.86 -4.49 1.49
CA PRO A 151 5.10 -5.83 0.96
C PRO A 151 3.91 -6.75 1.24
N LYS A 152 3.60 -7.66 0.32
CA LYS A 152 2.60 -8.71 0.54
C LYS A 152 3.26 -10.08 0.54
N THR A 153 2.97 -10.86 1.57
CA THR A 153 3.32 -12.29 1.62
C THR A 153 2.36 -13.11 0.75
N ALA A 154 2.75 -14.31 0.35
CA ALA A 154 1.87 -15.22 -0.40
C ALA A 154 0.54 -15.50 0.34
N GLY A 155 0.59 -15.64 1.68
CA GLY A 155 -0.60 -15.80 2.51
C GLY A 155 -1.54 -14.59 2.42
N SER A 156 -1.00 -13.38 2.58
CA SER A 156 -1.75 -12.12 2.45
C SER A 156 -2.33 -11.92 1.05
N MET A 157 -1.56 -12.27 0.00
CA MET A 157 -2.04 -12.25 -1.38
C MET A 157 -3.21 -13.22 -1.57
N LYS A 158 -3.13 -14.43 -1.02
CA LYS A 158 -4.22 -15.41 -1.12
C LYS A 158 -5.50 -14.93 -0.43
N SER A 159 -5.40 -14.36 0.78
CA SER A 159 -6.56 -14.03 1.62
C SER A 159 -7.15 -12.63 1.43
N HIS A 160 -6.38 -11.66 0.93
CA HIS A 160 -6.80 -10.25 0.83
C HIS A 160 -6.65 -9.67 -0.58
N LEU A 161 -6.11 -10.42 -1.53
CA LEU A 161 -6.05 -9.99 -2.92
C LEU A 161 -6.81 -10.96 -3.83
N TRP A 162 -6.39 -12.22 -3.85
CA TRP A 162 -6.99 -13.23 -4.73
C TRP A 162 -8.41 -13.60 -4.34
N SER A 163 -8.66 -13.95 -3.07
CA SER A 163 -10.01 -14.24 -2.57
C SER A 163 -10.96 -13.05 -2.70
N GLU A 164 -10.47 -11.84 -2.43
CA GLU A 164 -11.27 -10.62 -2.56
C GLU A 164 -11.62 -10.34 -4.02
N HIS A 165 -10.67 -10.56 -4.94
CA HIS A 165 -10.89 -10.48 -6.38
C HIS A 165 -11.95 -11.49 -6.79
N LEU A 166 -11.82 -12.76 -6.41
CA LEU A 166 -12.84 -13.78 -6.69
C LEU A 166 -14.22 -13.40 -6.16
N SER A 167 -14.30 -12.76 -4.99
CA SER A 167 -15.56 -12.30 -4.41
C SER A 167 -16.15 -11.02 -5.04
N GLY A 168 -15.45 -10.41 -6.00
CA GLY A 168 -15.90 -9.17 -6.66
C GLY A 168 -15.67 -7.89 -5.85
N LYS A 169 -14.88 -7.96 -4.77
CA LYS A 169 -14.64 -6.83 -3.87
C LYS A 169 -13.42 -5.99 -4.26
N THR A 170 -12.44 -6.59 -4.95
CA THR A 170 -11.24 -5.88 -5.39
C THR A 170 -11.57 -5.00 -6.60
N LEU A 171 -11.54 -3.68 -6.40
CA LEU A 171 -11.72 -2.69 -7.45
C LEU A 171 -10.38 -2.45 -8.15
N VAL A 172 -10.04 -3.33 -9.08
CA VAL A 172 -9.01 -3.06 -10.07
C VAL A 172 -9.70 -2.26 -11.18
N GLY A 173 -9.30 -1.00 -11.38
CA GLY A 173 -9.92 -0.16 -12.42
C GLY A 173 -9.70 -0.74 -13.83
N ASP A 174 -10.51 -0.32 -14.80
CA ASP A 174 -10.49 -0.84 -16.18
C ASP A 174 -9.08 -0.77 -16.81
N ASP A 175 -8.35 0.32 -16.58
CA ASP A 175 -6.96 0.51 -17.03
C ASP A 175 -5.99 -0.56 -16.53
N ALA A 176 -6.29 -1.15 -15.37
CA ALA A 176 -5.44 -2.16 -14.78
C ALA A 176 -5.71 -3.55 -15.35
N ILE A 177 -6.90 -3.82 -15.91
CA ILE A 177 -7.18 -5.06 -16.65
C ILE A 177 -6.29 -5.16 -17.90
N ALA A 178 -6.12 -4.07 -18.64
CA ALA A 178 -5.24 -4.02 -19.80
C ALA A 178 -3.81 -4.49 -19.45
N LYS A 179 -3.28 -3.98 -18.32
CA LYS A 179 -1.96 -4.37 -17.81
C LYS A 179 -1.93 -5.82 -17.37
N ILE A 180 -2.95 -6.29 -16.65
CA ILE A 180 -3.05 -7.69 -16.21
C ILE A 180 -3.07 -8.64 -17.43
N PHE A 181 -3.75 -8.25 -18.50
CA PHE A 181 -3.75 -8.98 -19.76
C PHE A 181 -2.37 -9.01 -20.44
N THR A 182 -1.64 -7.89 -20.46
CA THR A 182 -0.25 -7.88 -20.93
C THR A 182 0.61 -8.91 -20.20
N TYR A 183 0.55 -8.95 -18.86
CA TYR A 183 1.28 -9.95 -18.07
C TYR A 183 0.87 -11.39 -18.42
N PHE A 184 -0.42 -11.64 -18.65
CA PHE A 184 -0.93 -12.94 -19.05
C PHE A 184 -0.34 -13.40 -20.40
N VAL A 185 -0.39 -12.54 -21.42
CA VAL A 185 0.14 -12.86 -22.76
C VAL A 185 1.65 -13.02 -22.75
N GLU A 186 2.37 -12.20 -21.98
CA GLU A 186 3.82 -12.38 -21.73
C GLU A 186 4.15 -13.72 -21.05
N GLY A 187 3.28 -14.21 -20.18
CA GLY A 187 3.44 -15.52 -19.54
C GLY A 187 3.21 -16.67 -20.52
N LEU A 188 2.20 -16.55 -21.38
CA LEU A 188 1.92 -17.54 -22.44
C LEU A 188 3.08 -17.62 -23.43
N SER A 189 3.57 -16.49 -23.93
CA SER A 189 4.65 -16.45 -24.92
C SER A 189 5.95 -17.07 -24.41
N LYS A 190 6.21 -16.99 -23.09
CA LYS A 190 7.41 -17.57 -22.46
C LYS A 190 7.32 -19.06 -22.13
N SER A 191 6.13 -19.64 -22.10
CA SER A 191 5.96 -21.06 -21.69
C SER A 191 5.80 -22.04 -22.85
N THR A 192 5.77 -21.55 -24.10
CA THR A 192 5.56 -22.36 -25.32
C THR A 192 4.50 -23.46 -25.13
N PRO A 193 3.29 -23.13 -24.66
CA PRO A 193 2.25 -24.12 -24.39
C PRO A 193 1.75 -24.75 -25.69
N SER A 194 1.14 -25.95 -25.58
CA SER A 194 0.32 -26.47 -26.67
C SER A 194 -0.88 -25.55 -26.91
N THR A 195 -1.47 -25.60 -28.11
CA THR A 195 -2.67 -24.81 -28.44
C THR A 195 -3.83 -25.09 -27.46
N GLU A 196 -4.01 -26.35 -27.05
CA GLU A 196 -5.03 -26.76 -26.09
C GLU A 196 -4.78 -26.12 -24.71
N GLU A 197 -3.55 -26.19 -24.21
CA GLU A 197 -3.17 -25.56 -22.94
C GLU A 197 -3.31 -24.03 -22.99
N ALA A 198 -2.95 -23.40 -24.10
CA ALA A 198 -3.10 -21.95 -24.28
C ALA A 198 -4.59 -21.55 -24.26
N THR A 199 -5.43 -22.35 -24.90
CA THR A 199 -6.90 -22.18 -24.93
C THR A 199 -7.49 -22.30 -23.53
N GLU A 200 -7.17 -23.37 -22.79
CA GLU A 200 -7.65 -23.57 -21.41
C GLU A 200 -7.23 -22.41 -20.49
N ARG A 201 -5.99 -21.96 -20.59
CA ARG A 201 -5.48 -20.83 -19.78
C ARG A 201 -6.18 -19.52 -20.12
N PHE A 202 -6.51 -19.31 -21.39
CA PHE A 202 -7.26 -18.12 -21.81
C PHE A 202 -8.73 -18.17 -21.35
N ILE A 203 -9.39 -19.32 -21.43
CA ILE A 203 -10.73 -19.51 -20.87
C ILE A 203 -10.72 -19.22 -19.36
N TRP A 204 -9.71 -19.71 -18.65
CA TRP A 204 -9.52 -19.38 -17.24
C TRP A 204 -9.42 -17.86 -17.02
N PHE A 205 -8.60 -17.17 -17.82
CA PHE A 205 -8.44 -15.71 -17.74
C PHE A 205 -9.76 -14.98 -17.99
N GLY A 206 -10.48 -15.36 -19.05
CA GLY A 206 -11.78 -14.81 -19.40
C GLY A 206 -12.78 -14.93 -18.26
N ASN A 207 -12.86 -16.11 -17.64
CA ASN A 207 -13.75 -16.38 -16.52
C ASN A 207 -13.44 -15.56 -15.26
N HIS A 208 -12.16 -15.28 -15.01
CA HIS A 208 -11.72 -14.60 -13.79
C HIS A 208 -11.62 -13.09 -13.91
N PHE A 209 -11.43 -12.55 -15.11
CA PHE A 209 -11.16 -11.12 -15.33
C PHE A 209 -12.11 -10.46 -16.33
N LEU A 210 -12.46 -11.13 -17.43
CA LEU A 210 -13.19 -10.50 -18.54
C LEU A 210 -14.71 -10.54 -18.37
N ASN A 211 -15.26 -11.61 -17.77
CA ASN A 211 -16.72 -11.78 -17.59
C ASN A 211 -17.41 -10.68 -16.77
N ARG A 212 -16.64 -9.79 -16.12
CA ARG A 212 -17.15 -8.74 -15.24
C ARG A 212 -17.14 -7.36 -15.87
N ILE A 213 -16.56 -7.22 -17.05
CA ILE A 213 -16.38 -5.94 -17.71
C ILE A 213 -17.33 -5.92 -18.91
N PRO A 214 -18.20 -4.91 -19.02
CA PRO A 214 -19.03 -4.76 -20.20
C PRO A 214 -18.13 -4.47 -21.42
N PRO A 215 -18.44 -5.03 -22.60
CA PRO A 215 -17.74 -4.67 -23.82
C PRO A 215 -17.96 -3.18 -24.15
N PRO A 216 -16.99 -2.50 -24.80
CA PRO A 216 -15.73 -3.04 -25.31
C PRO A 216 -14.64 -3.14 -24.22
N LEU A 217 -13.85 -4.22 -24.27
CA LEU A 217 -12.74 -4.44 -23.33
C LEU A 217 -11.51 -3.60 -23.73
N PRO A 218 -10.85 -2.90 -22.79
CA PRO A 218 -9.70 -2.04 -23.08
C PRO A 218 -8.39 -2.84 -23.24
N LEU A 219 -8.34 -3.82 -24.15
CA LEU A 219 -7.15 -4.67 -24.34
C LEU A 219 -6.20 -4.13 -25.43
N PRO A 220 -4.86 -4.19 -25.23
CA PRO A 220 -3.90 -3.77 -26.25
C PRO A 220 -3.93 -4.68 -27.48
N ARG A 221 -4.03 -4.09 -28.69
CA ARG A 221 -4.16 -4.81 -29.96
C ARG A 221 -2.99 -5.77 -30.25
N GLU A 222 -1.77 -5.36 -29.97
CA GLU A 222 -0.55 -6.16 -30.21
C GLU A 222 -0.59 -7.51 -29.46
N HIS A 223 -1.17 -7.52 -28.27
CA HIS A 223 -1.33 -8.74 -27.47
C HIS A 223 -2.47 -9.62 -27.96
N LEU A 224 -3.47 -9.06 -28.63
CA LEU A 224 -4.53 -9.85 -29.29
C LEU A 224 -3.97 -10.64 -30.47
N GLU A 225 -3.13 -10.02 -31.30
CA GLU A 225 -2.47 -10.71 -32.41
C GLU A 225 -1.56 -11.84 -31.91
N THR A 226 -0.80 -11.59 -30.84
CA THR A 226 0.02 -12.62 -30.19
C THR A 226 -0.84 -13.77 -29.66
N LEU A 227 -1.94 -13.46 -28.99
CA LEU A 227 -2.88 -14.45 -28.50
C LEU A 227 -3.49 -15.27 -29.65
N ASP A 228 -3.82 -14.62 -30.76
CA ASP A 228 -4.40 -15.25 -31.94
C ASP A 228 -3.45 -16.25 -32.61
N THR A 229 -2.14 -15.99 -32.56
CA THR A 229 -1.13 -16.97 -33.04
C THR A 229 -0.96 -18.17 -32.10
N LEU A 230 -1.15 -17.96 -30.79
CA LEU A 230 -0.99 -19.00 -29.77
C LEU A 230 -2.25 -19.86 -29.63
N ILE A 231 -3.41 -19.28 -29.88
CA ILE A 231 -4.73 -19.90 -29.81
C ILE A 231 -5.25 -19.99 -31.25
N ASN A 232 -4.86 -21.04 -31.97
CA ASN A 232 -5.40 -21.36 -33.30
C ASN A 232 -6.91 -21.61 -33.17
N GLY A 233 -7.68 -20.54 -33.29
CA GLY A 233 -9.08 -20.39 -32.88
C GLY A 233 -10.03 -21.44 -33.44
N SER A 234 -10.09 -22.60 -32.78
CA SER A 234 -11.02 -23.69 -33.09
C SER A 234 -12.12 -23.82 -32.04
N ASP A 235 -11.98 -23.16 -30.89
CA ASP A 235 -12.94 -23.25 -29.78
C ASP A 235 -13.93 -22.07 -29.78
N GLU A 236 -15.24 -22.39 -29.80
CA GLU A 236 -16.36 -21.45 -29.85
C GLU A 236 -16.36 -20.48 -28.65
N THR A 237 -15.83 -20.91 -27.50
CA THR A 237 -15.66 -20.04 -26.31
C THR A 237 -14.64 -18.93 -26.53
N CYS A 238 -13.52 -19.22 -27.20
CA CYS A 238 -12.55 -18.21 -27.62
C CYS A 238 -13.15 -17.27 -28.66
N PHE A 239 -14.02 -17.76 -29.54
CA PHE A 239 -14.78 -16.92 -30.47
C PHE A 239 -15.76 -15.98 -29.76
N SER A 240 -16.44 -16.42 -28.69
CA SER A 240 -17.33 -15.53 -27.91
C SER A 240 -16.55 -14.43 -27.17
N PHE A 241 -15.39 -14.75 -26.56
CA PHE A 241 -14.53 -13.72 -25.97
C PHE A 241 -13.94 -12.78 -27.04
N ARG A 242 -13.59 -13.30 -28.23
CA ARG A 242 -13.21 -12.47 -29.39
C ARG A 242 -14.34 -11.57 -29.86
N ARG A 243 -15.59 -12.03 -29.89
CA ARG A 243 -16.74 -11.18 -30.25
C ARG A 243 -16.93 -10.05 -29.25
N MET A 244 -16.81 -10.33 -27.94
CA MET A 244 -16.82 -9.30 -26.90
C MET A 244 -15.66 -8.29 -27.03
N LEU A 245 -14.56 -8.66 -27.68
CA LEU A 245 -13.42 -7.79 -27.96
C LEU A 245 -13.57 -6.93 -29.22
N VAL A 246 -14.46 -7.31 -30.15
CA VAL A 246 -14.52 -6.77 -31.53
C VAL A 246 -15.80 -5.95 -31.82
N GLU A 247 -16.76 -5.84 -30.88
CA GLU A 247 -18.01 -5.09 -31.10
C GLU A 247 -17.89 -3.56 -31.32
N GLU A 248 -16.67 -3.01 -31.48
CA GLU A 248 -16.43 -1.66 -32.04
C GLU A 248 -15.81 -1.69 -33.46
N ARG A 249 -16.13 -2.69 -34.29
CA ARG A 249 -15.73 -2.70 -35.70
C ARG A 249 -16.88 -2.47 -36.69
N ASN A 250 -17.84 -1.62 -36.34
CA ASN A 250 -18.74 -0.95 -37.30
C ASN A 250 -19.09 0.47 -36.85
#